data_AF-A0A383AGF7-F1
#
_entry.id   AF-A0A383AGF7-F1
#
_cell.length_a   1.000
_cell.length_b   1.000
_cell.length_c   1.000
_cell.angle_alpha   90.00
_cell.angle_beta   90.00
_cell.angle_gamma   90.00
#
_symmetry.space_group_name_H-M   'P 1'
#
loop_
_entity.id
_entity.type
_entity.pdbx_description
1 polymer ?
#
loop_
_entity_poly.entity_id
_entity_poly.type
_entity_poly.pdbx_seq_one_letter_code
_entity_poly.pdbx_strand_id
1 'polypeptide(L)'
;MGPRVGADRLLYERRVIAPYTGRIGWRSLFNIAWCVSGWVLVVSLELTGKIPLWLGMILAAVFLQACYMPMHESVHKTLSGGRRSLVWVDRTVGALSGWLLCESFKAHRIT
;
A
#
# COMPACT_ATOMS: atom_id res chain seq x y z
N MET A 1 1.05 14.70 38.76
CA MET A 1 0.19 15.08 37.61
C MET A 1 -0.92 14.06 37.50
N GLY A 2 -2.18 14.49 37.55
CA GLY A 2 -3.32 13.58 37.34
C GLY A 2 -3.39 13.08 35.88
N PRO A 3 -4.13 11.99 35.61
CA PRO A 3 -4.29 11.48 34.26
C PRO A 3 -4.96 12.52 33.35
N ARG A 4 -4.39 12.72 32.15
CA ARG A 4 -5.03 13.56 31.12
C ARG A 4 -6.26 12.81 30.59
N VAL A 5 -7.41 13.49 30.51
CA VAL A 5 -8.69 12.95 30.03
C VAL A 5 -9.27 13.83 28.93
N GLY A 6 -10.18 13.29 28.12
CA GLY A 6 -10.86 14.04 27.07
C GLY A 6 -9.93 14.56 25.96
N ALA A 7 -10.22 15.77 25.45
CA ALA A 7 -9.51 16.38 24.32
C ALA A 7 -8.03 16.70 24.63
N ASP A 8 -7.71 17.05 25.87
CA ASP A 8 -6.34 17.38 26.29
C ASP A 8 -5.41 16.17 26.19
N ARG A 9 -5.94 14.97 26.43
CA ARG A 9 -5.21 13.72 26.20
C ARG A 9 -4.86 13.55 24.73
N LEU A 10 -5.81 13.75 23.83
CA LEU A 10 -5.62 13.57 22.38
C LEU A 10 -4.63 14.59 21.80
N LEU A 11 -4.69 15.84 22.25
CA LEU A 11 -3.75 16.89 21.82
C LEU A 11 -2.34 16.60 22.31
N TYR A 12 -2.19 16.12 23.55
CA TYR A 12 -0.91 15.69 24.07
C TYR A 12 -0.35 14.50 23.27
N GLU A 13 -1.14 13.44 23.07
CA GLU A 13 -0.74 12.26 22.30
C GLU A 13 -0.31 12.66 20.87
N ARG A 14 -1.12 13.48 20.19
CA ARG A 14 -0.79 13.99 18.84
C ARG A 14 0.51 14.78 18.81
N ARG A 15 0.78 15.61 19.82
CA ARG A 15 2.03 16.38 19.92
C ARG A 15 3.24 15.47 20.15
N VAL A 16 3.09 14.45 20.99
CA VAL A 16 4.17 13.49 21.30
C VAL A 16 4.51 12.62 20.09
N ILE A 17 3.52 12.17 19.31
CA ILE A 17 3.76 11.32 18.13
C ILE A 17 4.11 12.09 16.86
N ALA A 18 3.94 13.41 16.83
CA ALA A 18 4.19 14.24 15.65
C ALA A 18 5.59 14.02 15.01
N PRO A 19 6.70 13.87 15.76
CA PRO A 19 8.02 13.62 15.18
C PRO A 19 8.17 12.24 14.51
N TYR A 20 7.34 11.28 14.89
CA TYR A 20 7.39 9.89 14.43
C TYR A 20 6.38 9.61 13.30
N THR A 21 5.53 10.57 12.97
CA THR A 21 4.51 10.47 11.92
C THR A 21 4.84 11.45 10.79
N GLY A 22 4.18 11.33 9.64
CA GLY A 22 4.31 12.34 8.56
C GLY A 22 5.45 12.15 7.55
N ARG A 23 6.22 11.07 7.68
CA ARG A 23 7.26 10.69 6.72
C ARG A 23 6.63 9.96 5.52
N ILE A 24 7.23 10.13 4.36
CA ILE A 24 6.85 9.39 3.15
C ILE A 24 7.12 7.90 3.37
N GLY A 25 6.16 7.07 3.02
CA GLY A 25 6.26 5.60 3.12
C GLY A 25 7.18 5.02 2.05
N TRP A 26 8.49 5.23 2.14
CA TRP A 26 9.47 4.71 1.18
C TRP A 26 9.42 3.20 1.02
N ARG A 27 9.22 2.47 2.13
CA ARG A 27 9.03 1.02 2.10
C ARG A 27 7.80 0.63 1.28
N SER A 28 6.71 1.38 1.42
CA SER A 28 5.46 1.17 0.69
C SER A 28 5.62 1.46 -0.81
N LEU A 29 6.35 2.52 -1.16
CA LEU A 29 6.70 2.85 -2.55
C LEU A 29 7.58 1.76 -3.18
N PHE A 30 8.57 1.26 -2.45
CA PHE A 30 9.31 0.09 -2.88
C PHE A 30 8.38 -1.09 -3.09
N ASN A 31 7.47 -1.35 -2.14
CA ASN A 31 6.56 -2.49 -2.18
C ASN A 31 5.71 -2.52 -3.45
N ILE A 32 5.05 -1.40 -3.79
CA ILE A 32 4.29 -1.33 -5.05
C ILE A 32 5.19 -1.50 -6.28
N ALA A 33 6.38 -0.88 -6.29
CA ALA A 33 7.27 -0.91 -7.43
C ALA A 33 7.69 -2.35 -7.77
N TRP A 34 8.21 -3.11 -6.79
CA TRP A 34 8.70 -4.47 -7.06
C TRP A 34 7.57 -5.45 -7.38
N CYS A 35 6.41 -5.32 -6.71
CA CYS A 35 5.26 -6.19 -6.97
C CYS A 35 4.73 -6.01 -8.40
N VAL A 36 4.50 -4.77 -8.82
CA VAL A 36 4.01 -4.47 -10.17
C VAL A 36 5.05 -4.83 -11.21
N SER A 37 6.33 -4.50 -11.00
CA SER A 37 7.38 -4.87 -11.95
C SER A 37 7.54 -6.37 -12.08
N GLY A 38 7.43 -7.10 -10.97
CA GLY A 38 7.52 -8.56 -10.96
C GLY A 38 6.35 -9.22 -11.68
N TRP A 39 5.13 -8.75 -11.44
CA TRP A 39 3.95 -9.22 -12.16
C TRP A 39 4.05 -8.95 -13.67
N VAL A 40 4.42 -7.72 -14.08
CA VAL A 40 4.61 -7.39 -15.51
C VAL A 40 5.69 -8.26 -16.14
N LEU A 41 6.80 -8.51 -15.42
CA LEU A 41 7.86 -9.38 -15.89
C LEU A 41 7.37 -10.81 -16.10
N VAL A 42 6.65 -11.38 -15.14
CA VAL A 42 6.10 -12.75 -15.24
C VAL A 42 5.17 -12.88 -16.44
N VAL A 43 4.24 -11.95 -16.62
CA VAL A 43 3.34 -11.93 -17.79
C VAL A 43 4.14 -11.83 -19.08
N SER A 44 5.16 -10.97 -19.14
CA SER A 44 6.01 -10.82 -20.33
C SER A 44 6.81 -12.10 -20.65
N LEU A 45 7.31 -12.80 -19.63
CA LEU A 45 8.06 -14.05 -19.79
C LEU A 45 7.16 -15.18 -20.28
N GLU A 46 5.93 -15.26 -19.76
CA GLU A 46 4.94 -16.27 -20.16
C GLU A 46 4.47 -16.03 -21.60
N LEU A 47 4.11 -14.80 -21.96
CA LEU A 47 3.72 -14.40 -23.33
C LEU A 47 4.83 -14.63 -24.37
N THR A 48 6.10 -14.60 -23.97
CA THR A 48 7.24 -14.87 -24.86
C THR A 48 7.69 -16.33 -24.84
N GLY A 49 6.96 -17.21 -24.14
CA GLY A 49 7.28 -18.64 -24.05
C GLY A 49 8.57 -18.96 -23.30
N LYS A 50 9.12 -18.02 -22.53
CA LYS A 50 10.38 -18.20 -21.78
C LYS A 50 10.20 -19.00 -20.49
N ILE A 51 8.99 -19.01 -19.95
CA ILE A 51 8.62 -19.81 -18.78
C ILE A 51 7.34 -20.60 -19.07
N PRO A 52 7.17 -21.80 -18.48
CA PRO A 52 5.93 -22.55 -18.60
C PRO A 52 4.80 -21.92 -17.76
N LEU A 53 3.56 -22.11 -18.20
CA LEU A 53 2.36 -21.54 -17.57
C LEU A 53 2.26 -21.82 -16.06
N TRP A 54 2.59 -23.05 -15.62
CA TRP A 54 2.50 -23.41 -14.20
C TRP A 54 3.46 -22.59 -13.33
N LEU A 55 4.66 -22.28 -13.84
CA LEU A 55 5.63 -21.45 -13.13
C LEU A 55 5.20 -19.99 -13.16
N GLY A 56 4.69 -19.52 -14.29
CA GLY A 56 4.09 -18.19 -14.41
C GLY A 56 2.96 -17.98 -13.40
N MET A 57 2.07 -18.95 -13.24
CA MET A 57 0.98 -18.91 -12.26
C MET A 57 1.49 -18.76 -10.81
N ILE A 58 2.48 -19.55 -10.40
CA ILE A 58 3.05 -19.47 -9.04
C ILE A 58 3.71 -18.11 -8.80
N LEU A 59 4.53 -17.64 -9.75
CA LEU A 59 5.21 -16.36 -9.61
C LEU A 59 4.22 -15.19 -9.61
N ALA A 60 3.20 -15.23 -10.47
CA ALA A 60 2.14 -14.24 -10.49
C ALA A 60 1.42 -14.18 -9.15
N ALA A 61 1.09 -15.32 -8.54
CA ALA A 61 0.48 -15.37 -7.21
C ALA A 61 1.34 -14.69 -6.14
N VAL A 62 2.66 -14.88 -6.15
CA VAL A 62 3.59 -14.23 -5.20
C VAL A 62 3.56 -12.71 -5.35
N PHE A 63 3.68 -12.20 -6.59
CA PHE A 63 3.70 -10.75 -6.82
C PHE A 63 2.34 -10.09 -6.60
N LEU A 64 1.24 -10.76 -6.98
CA LEU A 64 -0.11 -10.27 -6.74
C LEU A 64 -0.43 -10.25 -5.24
N GLN A 65 -0.10 -11.31 -4.49
CA GLN A 65 -0.27 -11.34 -3.04
C GLN A 65 0.47 -10.17 -2.36
N ALA A 66 1.67 -9.85 -2.84
CA ALA A 66 2.46 -8.77 -2.29
C ALA A 66 1.85 -7.37 -2.56
N CYS A 67 0.92 -7.23 -3.53
CA CYS A 67 0.14 -6.01 -3.75
C CYS A 67 -0.87 -5.71 -2.62
N TYR A 68 -1.17 -6.66 -1.74
CA TYR A 68 -2.10 -6.42 -0.62
C TYR A 68 -1.59 -5.35 0.35
N MET A 69 -0.31 -5.38 0.68
CA MET A 69 0.27 -4.43 1.63
C MET A 69 0.24 -2.97 1.12
N PRO A 70 0.63 -2.62 -0.12
CA PRO A 70 0.47 -1.26 -0.63
C PRO A 70 -1.01 -0.84 -0.75
N MET A 71 -1.94 -1.76 -1.01
CA MET A 71 -3.38 -1.48 -0.96
C MET A 71 -3.84 -1.10 0.46
N HIS A 72 -3.50 -1.91 1.46
CA HIS A 72 -3.84 -1.67 2.86
C HIS A 72 -3.19 -0.38 3.37
N GLU A 73 -1.90 -0.15 3.09
CA GLU A 73 -1.20 1.07 3.51
C GLU A 73 -1.76 2.35 2.83
N SER A 74 -2.34 2.22 1.64
CA SER A 74 -3.03 3.32 0.94
C SER A 74 -4.34 3.73 1.61
N VAL A 75 -5.05 2.80 2.27
CA VAL A 75 -6.24 3.13 3.09
C VAL A 75 -5.85 4.05 4.25
N HIS A 76 -4.71 3.76 4.88
CA HIS A 76 -4.17 4.51 6.02
C HIS A 76 -3.44 5.80 5.66
N LYS A 77 -3.33 6.12 4.35
CA LYS A 77 -2.57 7.27 3.83
C LYS A 77 -1.09 7.26 4.24
N THR A 78 -0.52 6.05 4.34
CA THR A 78 0.86 5.85 4.77
C THR A 78 1.86 6.28 3.68
N LEU A 79 1.52 6.17 2.38
CA LEU A 79 2.43 6.60 1.31
C LEU A 79 2.58 8.12 1.32
N SER A 80 1.48 8.88 1.43
CA SER A 80 1.54 10.34 1.52
C SER A 80 2.09 10.85 2.84
N GLY A 81 2.23 9.99 3.86
CA GLY A 81 2.55 10.41 5.22
C GLY A 81 1.51 11.40 5.74
N GLY A 82 0.24 11.27 5.36
CA GLY A 82 -0.83 12.20 5.74
C GLY A 82 -0.73 13.60 5.10
N ARG A 83 0.20 13.85 4.17
CA ARG A 83 0.31 15.14 3.46
C ARG A 83 -0.81 15.29 2.45
N ARG A 84 -1.63 16.34 2.60
CA ARG A 84 -2.82 16.56 1.75
C ARG A 84 -2.50 16.68 0.26
N SER A 85 -1.34 17.21 -0.11
CA SER A 85 -0.88 17.33 -1.50
C SER A 85 -0.50 16.00 -2.16
N LEU A 86 -0.21 14.96 -1.37
CA LEU A 86 0.23 13.64 -1.86
C LEU A 86 -0.86 12.57 -1.73
N VAL A 87 -2.05 12.90 -1.22
CA VAL A 87 -3.17 11.94 -1.05
C VAL A 87 -3.58 11.26 -2.36
N TRP A 88 -3.33 11.89 -3.50
CA TRP A 88 -3.56 11.27 -4.81
C TRP A 88 -2.69 10.01 -5.01
N VAL A 89 -1.47 9.98 -4.46
CA VAL A 89 -0.56 8.83 -4.54
C VAL A 89 -1.19 7.61 -3.87
N ASP A 90 -1.72 7.77 -2.66
CA ASP A 90 -2.41 6.67 -1.97
C ASP A 90 -3.63 6.19 -2.77
N ARG A 91 -4.40 7.11 -3.38
CA ARG A 91 -5.55 6.71 -4.20
C ARG A 91 -5.14 5.94 -5.45
N THR A 92 -4.11 6.39 -6.14
CA THR A 92 -3.62 5.74 -7.37
C THR A 92 -3.03 4.38 -7.05
N VAL A 93 -2.17 4.29 -6.03
CA VAL A 93 -1.56 3.02 -5.62
C VAL A 93 -2.62 2.05 -5.09
N GLY A 94 -3.51 2.52 -4.22
CA GLY A 94 -4.61 1.71 -3.70
C GLY A 94 -5.54 1.18 -4.78
N ALA A 95 -5.91 2.02 -5.77
CA ALA A 95 -6.74 1.59 -6.89
C ALA A 95 -6.03 0.60 -7.82
N LEU A 96 -4.74 0.83 -8.14
CA LEU A 96 -3.94 -0.07 -8.96
C LEU A 96 -3.77 -1.44 -8.28
N SER A 97 -3.40 -1.45 -7.00
CA SER A 97 -3.25 -2.67 -6.22
C SER A 97 -4.58 -3.41 -6.06
N GLY A 98 -5.68 -2.70 -5.80
CA GLY A 98 -7.02 -3.30 -5.75
C GLY A 98 -7.41 -3.95 -7.07
N TRP A 99 -7.18 -3.26 -8.19
CA TRP A 99 -7.43 -3.84 -9.52
C TRP A 99 -6.61 -5.12 -9.77
N LEU A 100 -5.31 -5.11 -9.44
CA LEU A 100 -4.45 -6.31 -9.58
C LEU A 100 -4.90 -7.47 -8.68
N LEU A 101 -5.41 -7.19 -7.48
CA LEU A 101 -5.93 -8.19 -6.55
C LEU A 101 -7.35 -8.66 -6.89
N CYS A 102 -7.99 -8.08 -7.91
CA CYS A 102 -9.43 -8.25 -8.17
C CYS A 102 -10.31 -7.83 -6.97
N GLU A 103 -9.86 -6.84 -6.20
CA GLU A 103 -10.51 -6.34 -4.98
C GLU A 103 -10.93 -4.88 -5.11
N SER A 104 -12.03 -4.51 -4.46
CA SER A 104 -12.51 -3.13 -4.49
C SER A 104 -11.78 -2.28 -3.44
N PHE A 105 -10.89 -1.39 -3.89
CA PHE A 105 -10.22 -0.43 -3.01
C PHE A 105 -11.22 0.45 -2.24
N LYS A 106 -12.34 0.81 -2.87
CA LYS A 106 -13.38 1.62 -2.20
C LYS A 106 -14.04 0.85 -1.07
N ALA A 107 -14.34 -0.44 -1.28
CA ALA A 107 -14.91 -1.28 -0.24
C ALA A 107 -13.91 -1.51 0.90
N HIS A 108 -12.65 -1.83 0.57
CA HIS A 108 -11.59 -2.08 1.54
C HIS A 108 -11.22 -0.86 2.40
N ARG A 109 -11.57 0.35 1.96
CA ARG A 109 -11.39 1.56 2.76
C ARG A 109 -12.47 1.76 3.83
N ILE A 110 -13.60 1.09 3.71
CA ILE A 110 -14.77 1.23 4.59
C ILE A 110 -14.75 0.19 5.71
N THR A 111 -14.16 -0.98 5.44
CA THR A 111 -13.91 -2.07 6.40
C THR A 111 -12.72 -1.74 7.30
#